data_AF-A0A9N9AWZ7-F1
#
_entry.id   AF-A0A9N9AWZ7-F1
#
_cell.length_a   1.000
_cell.length_b   1.000
_cell.length_c   1.000
_cell.angle_alpha   90.00
_cell.angle_beta   90.00
_cell.angle_gamma   90.00
#
_symmetry.space_group_name_H-M   'P 1'
#
loop_
_entity.id
_entity.type
_entity.pdbx_description
1 polymer ?
#
loop_
_entity_poly.entity_id
_entity_poly.type
_entity_poly.pdbx_seq_one_letter_code
_entity_poly.pdbx_strand_id
1 'polypeptide(L)'
;MYSVFLAGYDLKTPDNPDSEDPKKKYGIQKNIELVQVKVIKIALRKGSKYDNLAKNYGDYLKKLQAEKNLNNYIKILTVKMFFKKKAYTERLENYHKRYKDNDLYSNLKKLYKLYYQIARKENRKRSDEEIE
;
A
#
# COMPACT_ATOMS: atom_id res chain seq x y z
N MET A 1 17.97 1.44 -43.75
CA MET A 1 16.60 0.99 -43.39
C MET A 1 16.73 -0.11 -42.36
N TYR A 2 16.13 0.06 -41.18
CA TYR A 2 16.14 -0.94 -40.11
C TYR A 2 15.05 -2.00 -40.38
N SER A 3 15.40 -3.28 -40.31
CA SER A 3 14.43 -4.38 -40.24
C SER A 3 14.98 -5.54 -39.41
N VAL A 4 14.56 -5.53 -38.14
CA VAL A 4 14.05 -6.64 -37.31
C VAL A 4 14.57 -8.04 -37.60
N PHE A 5 15.33 -8.61 -36.64
CA PHE A 5 15.18 -9.99 -36.16
C PHE A 5 15.80 -10.09 -34.75
N LEU A 6 14.99 -9.91 -33.70
CA LEU A 6 15.33 -10.35 -32.35
C LEU A 6 14.83 -11.79 -32.22
N ALA A 7 15.78 -12.72 -32.31
CA ALA A 7 15.58 -14.14 -32.05
C ALA A 7 15.42 -14.38 -30.54
N GLY A 8 14.53 -15.33 -30.21
CA GLY A 8 14.64 -16.12 -28.98
C GLY A 8 13.92 -15.59 -27.75
N TYR A 9 12.58 -15.63 -27.77
CA TYR A 9 11.82 -15.82 -26.53
C TYR A 9 11.97 -17.28 -26.09
N ASP A 10 12.81 -17.54 -25.09
CA ASP A 10 12.81 -18.83 -24.40
C ASP A 10 11.77 -18.82 -23.27
N LEU A 11 10.77 -19.68 -23.44
CA LEU A 11 9.72 -20.01 -22.49
C LEU A 11 10.11 -21.32 -21.79
N LYS A 12 10.48 -21.25 -20.50
CA LYS A 12 10.37 -22.25 -19.39
C LYS A 12 11.33 -21.82 -18.27
N THR A 13 10.95 -21.72 -17.00
CA THR A 13 10.31 -22.71 -16.11
C THR A 13 9.73 -21.96 -14.88
N PRO A 14 8.58 -22.37 -14.31
CA PRO A 14 8.10 -21.85 -13.02
C PRO A 14 8.98 -22.38 -11.88
N ASP A 15 8.94 -21.75 -10.70
CA ASP A 15 9.62 -22.17 -9.46
C ASP A 15 11.03 -21.63 -9.19
N ASN A 16 11.24 -20.32 -9.38
CA ASN A 16 12.27 -19.61 -8.61
C ASN A 16 11.60 -18.78 -7.49
N PRO A 17 11.65 -19.21 -6.21
CA PRO A 17 11.15 -18.42 -5.08
C PRO A 17 11.98 -17.16 -4.80
N ASP A 18 13.15 -17.03 -5.44
CA ASP A 18 14.04 -15.87 -5.35
C ASP A 18 14.01 -14.98 -6.61
N SER A 19 12.95 -15.05 -7.41
CA SER A 19 12.67 -13.98 -8.38
C SER A 19 12.29 -12.71 -7.61
N GLU A 20 13.30 -11.90 -7.26
CA GLU A 20 13.13 -10.60 -6.66
C GLU A 20 12.33 -9.70 -7.62
N ASP A 21 11.02 -9.63 -7.39
CA ASP A 21 10.11 -8.65 -7.97
C ASP A 21 10.78 -7.27 -7.87
N PRO A 22 10.91 -6.48 -8.96
CA PRO A 22 11.62 -5.18 -8.97
C PRO A 22 11.04 -4.13 -7.99
N LYS A 23 10.02 -4.51 -7.22
CA LYS A 23 9.44 -3.78 -6.07
C LYS A 23 10.27 -3.84 -4.79
N LYS A 24 11.37 -4.61 -4.71
CA LYS A 24 12.28 -4.66 -3.54
C LYS A 24 13.20 -3.43 -3.38
N LYS A 25 13.15 -2.45 -4.30
CA LYS A 25 14.06 -1.28 -4.30
C LYS A 25 13.85 -0.28 -3.16
N TYR A 26 12.70 -0.31 -2.47
CA TYR A 26 12.36 0.65 -1.41
C TYR A 26 11.76 -0.05 -0.19
N GLY A 27 12.16 0.39 1.01
CA GLY A 27 11.58 -0.08 2.27
C GLY A 27 10.05 0.11 2.30
N ILE A 28 9.34 -0.79 3.00
CA ILE A 28 7.86 -0.80 3.09
C ILE A 28 7.28 0.58 3.41
N GLN A 29 7.93 1.31 4.30
CA GLN A 29 7.61 2.70 4.64
C GLN A 29 7.63 3.64 3.43
N LYS A 30 8.71 3.63 2.64
CA LYS A 30 8.83 4.47 1.44
C LYS A 30 7.75 4.15 0.42
N ASN A 31 7.32 2.88 0.33
CA ASN A 31 6.19 2.50 -0.51
C ASN A 31 4.87 3.09 0.00
N ILE A 32 4.64 3.11 1.32
CA ILE A 32 3.44 3.73 1.92
C ILE A 32 3.42 5.24 1.67
N GLU A 33 4.52 5.94 1.95
CA GLU A 33 4.65 7.37 1.73
C GLU A 33 4.40 7.73 0.24
N LEU A 34 5.01 6.98 -0.68
CA LEU A 34 4.86 7.21 -2.11
C LEU A 34 3.42 7.03 -2.59
N VAL A 35 2.72 6.01 -2.09
CA VAL A 35 1.30 5.79 -2.44
C VAL A 35 0.42 6.88 -1.80
N GLN A 36 0.70 7.32 -0.58
CA GLN A 36 -0.03 8.43 0.05
C GLN A 36 0.13 9.74 -0.71
N VAL A 37 1.35 10.10 -1.11
CA VAL A 37 1.60 11.30 -1.92
C VAL A 37 0.80 11.25 -3.22
N LYS A 38 0.70 10.06 -3.86
CA LYS A 38 -0.15 9.88 -5.05
C LYS A 38 -1.63 10.11 -4.75
N VAL A 39 -2.15 9.56 -3.65
CA VAL A 39 -3.55 9.78 -3.22
C VAL A 39 -3.82 11.27 -2.99
N ILE A 40 -2.94 11.99 -2.29
CA ILE A 40 -3.07 13.43 -2.04
C ILE A 40 -3.07 14.21 -3.35
N LYS A 41 -2.11 13.94 -4.25
CA LYS A 41 -2.02 14.62 -5.55
C LYS A 41 -3.28 14.41 -6.39
N ILE A 42 -3.82 13.19 -6.42
CA ILE A 42 -5.07 12.89 -7.15
C ILE A 42 -6.24 13.62 -6.50
N ALA A 43 -6.34 13.61 -5.16
CA ALA A 43 -7.40 14.29 -4.43
C ALA A 43 -7.43 15.79 -4.74
N LEU A 44 -6.28 16.47 -4.65
CA LEU A 44 -6.16 17.91 -4.93
C LEU A 44 -6.53 18.28 -6.37
N ARG A 45 -6.22 17.43 -7.35
CA ARG A 45 -6.58 17.66 -8.77
C ARG A 45 -8.07 17.53 -9.05
N LYS A 46 -8.81 16.80 -8.22
CA LYS A 46 -10.24 16.51 -8.44
C LYS A 46 -11.16 17.59 -7.86
N GLY A 47 -10.60 18.58 -7.15
CA GLY A 47 -11.31 19.73 -6.61
C GLY A 47 -11.90 19.51 -5.22
N SER A 48 -12.64 20.51 -4.76
CA SER A 48 -12.95 20.72 -3.34
C SER A 48 -13.69 19.59 -2.63
N LYS A 49 -14.45 18.77 -3.36
CA LYS A 49 -15.10 17.55 -2.85
C LYS A 49 -14.12 16.58 -2.16
N TYR A 50 -12.84 16.62 -2.58
CA TYR A 50 -11.79 15.74 -2.08
C TYR A 50 -10.82 16.43 -1.11
N ASP A 51 -11.04 17.70 -0.75
CA ASP A 51 -10.13 18.45 0.12
C ASP A 51 -9.99 17.79 1.49
N ASN A 52 -11.08 17.27 2.06
CA ASN A 52 -11.04 16.52 3.31
C ASN A 52 -10.16 15.26 3.20
N LEU A 53 -10.14 14.60 2.04
CA LEU A 53 -9.26 13.46 1.80
C LEU A 53 -7.81 13.94 1.75
N ALA A 54 -7.52 14.97 0.95
CA ALA A 54 -6.18 15.54 0.82
C ALA A 54 -5.63 16.01 2.17
N LYS A 55 -6.44 16.71 2.97
CA LYS A 55 -6.10 17.19 4.31
C LYS A 55 -5.80 16.03 5.27
N ASN A 56 -6.70 15.05 5.36
CA ASN A 56 -6.51 13.89 6.24
C ASN A 56 -5.24 13.10 5.92
N TYR A 57 -4.98 12.85 4.63
CA TYR A 57 -3.76 12.16 4.23
C TYR A 57 -2.51 13.04 4.35
N GLY A 58 -2.63 14.35 4.14
CA GLY A 58 -1.55 15.30 4.38
C GLY A 58 -1.14 15.37 5.84
N ASP A 59 -2.10 15.44 6.75
CA ASP A 59 -1.84 15.44 8.20
C ASP A 59 -1.24 14.10 8.65
N TYR A 60 -1.69 12.99 8.06
CA TYR A 60 -1.09 11.69 8.33
C TYR A 60 0.36 11.61 7.81
N LEU A 61 0.64 12.10 6.61
CA LEU A 61 2.00 12.13 6.04
C LEU A 61 2.96 12.95 6.92
N LYS A 62 2.52 14.11 7.42
CA LYS A 62 3.29 14.92 8.37
C LYS A 62 3.61 14.15 9.66
N LYS A 63 2.64 13.42 10.20
CA LYS A 63 2.86 12.56 11.38
C LYS A 63 3.87 11.46 11.09
N LEU A 64 3.80 10.82 9.93
CA LEU A 64 4.78 9.81 9.53
C LEU A 64 6.19 10.42 9.46
N GLN A 65 6.34 11.57 8.83
CA GLN A 65 7.64 12.26 8.68
C GLN A 65 8.24 12.72 10.02
N ALA A 66 7.42 13.00 11.04
CA ALA A 66 7.86 13.41 12.37
C ALA A 66 8.23 12.22 13.28
N GLU A 67 7.89 10.99 12.90
CA GLU A 67 8.05 9.81 13.74
C GLU A 67 9.51 9.30 13.73
N LYS A 68 10.11 9.16 14.91
CA LYS A 68 11.49 8.66 15.05
C LYS A 68 11.61 7.18 14.68
N ASN A 69 10.58 6.39 14.99
CA ASN A 69 10.53 4.96 14.65
C ASN A 69 9.30 4.63 13.81
N LEU A 70 9.36 5.06 12.56
CA LEU A 70 8.24 5.00 11.64
C LEU A 70 7.79 3.56 11.31
N ASN A 71 8.72 2.62 11.23
CA ASN A 71 8.39 1.21 11.01
C ASN A 71 7.53 0.65 12.16
N ASN A 72 7.90 0.93 13.41
CA ASN A 72 7.13 0.47 14.56
C ASN A 72 5.75 1.15 14.62
N TYR A 73 5.69 2.45 14.36
CA TYR A 73 4.43 3.20 14.31
C TYR A 73 3.46 2.62 13.28
N ILE A 74 3.92 2.39 12.05
CA ILE A 74 3.10 1.81 10.97
C ILE A 74 2.62 0.41 11.37
N LYS A 75 3.48 -0.43 11.95
CA LYS A 75 3.08 -1.76 12.42
C LYS A 75 1.97 -1.70 13.47
N ILE A 76 2.16 -0.91 14.53
CA ILE A 76 1.18 -0.77 15.62
C ILE A 76 -0.15 -0.25 15.06
N LEU A 77 -0.11 0.78 14.23
CA LEU A 77 -1.30 1.40 13.66
C LEU A 77 -2.06 0.45 12.73
N THR A 78 -1.34 -0.28 11.86
CA THR A 78 -1.96 -1.21 10.92
C THR A 78 -2.56 -2.43 11.61
N VAL A 79 -1.91 -2.97 12.65
CA VAL A 79 -2.47 -4.04 13.49
C VAL A 79 -3.75 -3.58 14.19
N LYS A 80 -3.75 -2.36 14.78
CA LYS A 80 -4.95 -1.78 15.39
C LYS A 80 -6.08 -1.60 14.38
N MET A 81 -5.78 -1.12 13.17
CA MET A 81 -6.79 -0.89 12.13
C MET A 81 -7.36 -2.18 11.53
N PHE A 82 -6.51 -3.20 11.36
CA PHE A 82 -6.86 -4.41 10.61
C PHE A 82 -6.65 -5.69 11.41
N PHE A 83 -7.00 -5.65 12.70
CA PHE A 83 -7.01 -6.84 13.55
C PHE A 83 -7.90 -7.95 12.96
N LYS A 84 -9.05 -7.57 12.37
CA LYS A 84 -9.97 -8.48 11.69
C LYS A 84 -9.98 -8.21 10.19
N LYS A 85 -10.00 -9.27 9.36
CA LYS A 85 -10.12 -9.18 7.89
C LYS A 85 -11.36 -8.38 7.45
N LYS A 86 -12.48 -8.49 8.20
CA LYS A 86 -13.73 -7.76 7.94
C LYS A 86 -13.53 -6.24 7.92
N ALA A 87 -12.70 -5.70 8.81
CA ALA A 87 -12.42 -4.27 8.87
C ALA A 87 -11.71 -3.76 7.59
N TYR A 88 -10.87 -4.60 6.97
CA TYR A 88 -10.23 -4.27 5.69
C TYR A 88 -11.25 -4.19 4.54
N THR A 89 -12.14 -5.17 4.44
CA THR A 89 -13.15 -5.23 3.37
C THR A 89 -14.15 -4.09 3.49
N GLU A 90 -14.70 -3.86 4.69
CA GLU A 90 -15.64 -2.75 4.96
C GLU A 90 -15.02 -1.38 4.63
N ARG A 91 -13.73 -1.19 4.95
CA ARG A 91 -13.01 0.04 4.61
C ARG A 91 -12.97 0.28 3.09
N LEU A 92 -12.65 -0.75 2.32
CA LEU A 92 -12.56 -0.64 0.86
C LEU A 92 -13.93 -0.41 0.21
N GLU A 93 -14.98 -1.07 0.69
CA GLU A 93 -16.35 -0.84 0.22
C GLU A 93 -16.80 0.60 0.48
N ASN A 94 -16.51 1.13 1.67
CA ASN A 94 -16.81 2.52 2.00
C ASN A 94 -16.09 3.51 1.07
N TYR A 95 -14.82 3.26 0.74
CA TYR A 95 -14.11 4.08 -0.23
C TYR A 95 -14.68 3.96 -1.65
N HIS A 96 -15.07 2.76 -2.07
CA HIS A 96 -15.68 2.53 -3.37
C HIS A 96 -17.02 3.28 -3.52
N LYS A 97 -17.87 3.22 -2.49
CA LYS A 97 -19.15 3.95 -2.45
C LYS A 97 -18.95 5.47 -2.43
N ARG A 98 -18.00 5.96 -1.63
CA ARG A 98 -17.76 7.40 -1.42
C ARG A 98 -17.08 8.05 -2.62
N TYR A 99 -16.20 7.31 -3.29
CA TYR A 99 -15.41 7.79 -4.41
C TYR A 99 -15.69 6.91 -5.64
N LYS A 100 -16.57 7.38 -6.53
CA LYS A 100 -16.86 6.76 -7.83
C LYS A 100 -15.68 6.83 -8.83
N ASP A 101 -14.57 7.41 -8.42
CA ASP A 101 -13.39 7.63 -9.25
C ASP A 101 -12.44 6.41 -9.21
N ASN A 102 -12.26 5.78 -10.37
CA ASN A 102 -11.47 4.56 -10.49
C ASN A 102 -9.99 4.75 -10.18
N ASP A 103 -9.40 5.91 -10.48
CA ASP A 103 -7.97 6.17 -10.26
C ASP A 103 -7.67 6.39 -8.78
N LEU A 104 -8.47 7.23 -8.12
CA LEU A 104 -8.37 7.46 -6.69
C LEU A 104 -8.63 6.18 -5.91
N TYR A 105 -9.72 5.47 -6.25
CA TYR A 105 -10.06 4.20 -5.61
C TYR A 105 -8.93 3.17 -5.79
N SER A 106 -8.34 3.07 -6.97
CA SER A 106 -7.22 2.15 -7.23
C SER A 106 -6.00 2.45 -6.37
N ASN A 107 -5.67 3.73 -6.15
CA ASN A 107 -4.56 4.12 -5.28
C ASN A 107 -4.88 3.90 -3.79
N LEU A 108 -6.11 4.17 -3.35
CA LEU A 108 -6.57 3.83 -2.01
C LEU A 108 -6.51 2.31 -1.77
N LYS A 109 -6.98 1.51 -2.73
CA LYS A 109 -6.91 0.04 -2.67
C LYS A 109 -5.48 -0.45 -2.53
N LYS A 110 -4.53 0.12 -3.28
CA LYS A 110 -3.10 -0.19 -3.16
C LYS A 110 -2.57 0.15 -1.76
N LEU A 111 -2.87 1.34 -1.24
CA LEU A 111 -2.44 1.77 0.09
C LEU A 111 -2.94 0.84 1.20
N TYR A 112 -4.23 0.54 1.19
CA TYR A 112 -4.85 -0.30 2.20
C TYR A 112 -4.42 -1.77 2.09
N LYS A 113 -4.10 -2.24 0.88
CA LYS A 113 -3.50 -3.57 0.70
C LYS A 113 -2.13 -3.66 1.38
N LEU A 114 -1.29 -2.62 1.28
CA LEU A 114 0.00 -2.58 1.98
C LEU A 114 -0.19 -2.63 3.49
N TYR A 115 -1.11 -1.83 4.05
CA TYR A 115 -1.42 -1.87 5.47
C TYR A 115 -1.91 -3.22 5.96
N TYR A 116 -2.80 -3.86 5.20
CA TYR A 116 -3.32 -5.17 5.55
C TYR A 116 -2.22 -6.25 5.53
N GLN A 117 -1.30 -6.20 4.56
CA GLN A 117 -0.17 -7.13 4.49
C GLN A 117 0.76 -6.98 5.70
N ILE A 118 1.04 -5.75 6.14
CA ILE A 118 1.85 -5.49 7.33
C ILE A 118 1.15 -6.04 8.58
N ALA A 119 -0.14 -5.73 8.76
CA ALA A 119 -0.93 -6.20 9.89
C ALA A 119 -0.95 -7.73 9.98
N ARG A 120 -1.18 -8.43 8.85
CA ARG A 120 -1.14 -9.90 8.82
C ARG A 120 0.24 -10.46 9.18
N LYS A 121 1.32 -9.87 8.65
CA LYS A 121 2.68 -10.33 8.93
C LYS A 121 3.03 -10.15 10.40
N GLU A 122 2.64 -9.04 10.99
CA GLU A 122 2.90 -8.76 12.40
C GLU A 122 2.06 -9.64 13.34
N ASN A 123 0.78 -9.87 13.03
CA ASN A 123 -0.08 -10.75 13.82
C ASN A 123 0.40 -12.20 13.81
N ARG A 124 0.94 -12.69 12.67
CA ARG A 124 1.53 -14.03 12.59
C ARG A 124 2.78 -14.15 13.45
N LYS A 125 3.65 -13.13 13.46
CA LYS A 125 4.84 -13.14 14.32
C LYS A 125 4.49 -13.22 15.80
N ARG A 126 3.51 -12.43 16.26
CA ARG A 126 3.05 -12.49 17.65
C ARG A 126 2.48 -13.85 18.04
N SER A 127 1.72 -14.50 17.16
CA SER A 127 1.20 -15.84 17.45
C SER A 127 2.30 -16.90 17.48
N ASP A 128 3.37 -16.72 16.71
CA ASP A 128 4.49 -17.66 16.66
C ASP A 128 5.45 -17.46 17.87
N GLU A 129 5.56 -16.23 18.40
CA GLU A 129 6.37 -15.88 19.59
C GLU A 129 5.72 -16.28 20.94
N GLU A 130 4.40 -16.52 20.99
CA GLU A 130 3.68 -16.96 22.20
C GLU A 130 3.71 -18.48 22.43
N ILE A 131 4.35 -19.27 21.55
CA ILE A 131 4.37 -20.75 21.59
C ILE A 131 5.70 -21.31 22.17
N GLU A 132 6.61 -20.47 22.65
CA GLU A 132 7.86 -20.87 23.35
C GLU A 132 7.73 -20.69 24.88
#